data_AF-A0A957RJQ3-F1
#
_entry.id   AF-A0A957RJQ3-F1
#
_cell.length_a   1.000
_cell.length_b   1.000
_cell.length_c   1.000
_cell.angle_alpha   90.00
_cell.angle_beta   90.00
_cell.angle_gamma   90.00
#
_symmetry.space_group_name_H-M   'P 1'
#
loop_
_entity.id
_entity.type
_entity.pdbx_description
1 polymer ?
#
loop_
_entity_poly.entity_id
_entity_poly.type
_entity_poly.pdbx_seq_one_letter_code
_entity_poly.pdbx_strand_id
1 'polypeptide(L)'
;PATSTATATTQPTAVVDTSARPAQNGVFTARPGQVAALDGQFNDWPGPWIPLNTIMQGQDQWAGGNDLAGAFQLMWSADGLYVAVQITDDVLRSGPDGSDQWQGDGIEIQFDRRLADDFADTRA
;
A
#
# COMPACT_ATOMS: atom_id res chain seq x y z
N PRO A 1 54.26 -15.08 -24.94
CA PRO A 1 53.31 -14.24 -24.19
C PRO A 1 52.34 -13.54 -25.17
N ALA A 2 51.07 -13.95 -25.18
CA ALA A 2 50.04 -13.30 -25.98
C ALA A 2 49.30 -12.26 -25.11
N THR A 3 49.30 -11.01 -25.53
CA THR A 3 48.57 -9.90 -24.91
C THR A 3 47.12 -9.91 -25.38
N SER A 4 46.16 -10.08 -24.47
CA SER A 4 44.74 -9.93 -24.75
C SER A 4 44.31 -8.46 -24.63
N THR A 5 43.77 -7.89 -25.69
CA THR A 5 43.10 -6.58 -25.69
C THR A 5 41.68 -6.74 -25.14
N ALA A 6 41.34 -6.00 -24.09
CA ALA A 6 39.98 -5.95 -23.55
C ALA A 6 39.12 -4.97 -24.37
N THR A 7 37.96 -5.43 -24.84
CA THR A 7 36.95 -4.60 -25.49
C THR A 7 36.13 -3.88 -24.41
N ALA A 8 36.03 -2.55 -24.49
CA ALA A 8 35.19 -1.77 -23.59
C ALA A 8 33.71 -1.92 -23.98
N THR A 9 32.88 -2.38 -23.04
CA THR A 9 31.42 -2.44 -23.20
C THR A 9 30.84 -1.06 -22.87
N THR A 10 30.05 -0.48 -23.78
CA THR A 10 29.27 0.73 -23.49
C THR A 10 28.20 0.41 -22.46
N GLN A 11 28.28 1.06 -21.29
CA GLN A 11 27.23 1.01 -20.28
C GLN A 11 25.97 1.69 -20.85
N PRO A 12 24.80 1.04 -20.83
CA PRO A 12 23.57 1.68 -21.25
C PRO A 12 23.30 2.92 -20.40
N THR A 13 23.03 4.05 -21.03
CA THR A 13 22.52 5.25 -20.34
C THR A 13 21.17 4.89 -19.72
N ALA A 14 21.09 4.91 -18.39
CA ALA A 14 19.82 4.72 -17.69
C ALA A 14 18.85 5.83 -18.14
N VAL A 15 17.71 5.45 -18.71
CA VAL A 15 16.61 6.38 -18.96
C VAL A 15 16.11 6.82 -17.58
N VAL A 16 16.05 8.13 -17.35
CA VAL A 16 15.49 8.67 -16.11
C VAL A 16 13.98 8.42 -16.16
N ASP A 17 13.51 7.58 -15.26
CA ASP A 17 12.09 7.29 -15.12
C ASP A 17 11.36 8.46 -14.46
N THR A 18 10.35 8.99 -15.14
CA THR A 18 9.48 10.05 -14.64
C THR A 18 8.10 9.54 -14.24
N SER A 19 7.88 8.23 -14.28
CA SER A 19 6.62 7.57 -13.90
C SER A 19 6.42 7.76 -12.40
N ALA A 20 5.34 8.46 -12.06
CA ALA A 20 4.93 8.70 -10.69
C ALA A 20 3.44 8.40 -10.59
N ARG A 21 3.02 7.84 -9.45
CA ARG A 21 1.59 7.69 -9.15
C ARG A 21 0.94 9.09 -9.17
N PRO A 22 -0.23 9.27 -9.79
CA PRO A 22 -0.88 10.58 -9.85
C PRO A 22 -1.07 11.16 -8.45
N ALA A 23 -0.47 12.32 -8.16
CA ALA A 23 -0.54 12.94 -6.83
C ALA A 23 -1.98 13.25 -6.38
N GLN A 24 -2.90 13.39 -7.34
CA GLN A 24 -4.34 13.55 -7.11
C GLN A 24 -4.99 12.37 -6.37
N ASN A 25 -4.35 11.19 -6.38
CA ASN A 25 -4.81 10.01 -5.64
C ASN A 25 -4.34 10.01 -4.17
N GLY A 26 -3.68 11.08 -3.73
CA GLY A 26 -3.12 11.22 -2.39
C GLY A 26 -1.67 10.77 -2.31
N VAL A 27 -0.90 11.50 -1.50
CA VAL A 27 0.46 11.13 -1.10
C VAL A 27 0.48 11.10 0.42
N PHE A 28 0.71 9.91 0.98
CA PHE A 28 0.70 9.69 2.42
C PHE A 28 2.10 9.30 2.89
N THR A 29 2.68 10.12 3.74
CA THR A 29 4.04 9.89 4.25
C THR A 29 3.99 9.04 5.51
N ALA A 30 4.67 7.90 5.48
CA ALA A 30 4.90 7.11 6.67
C ALA A 30 5.84 7.88 7.61
N ARG A 31 5.42 8.10 8.85
CA ARG A 31 6.26 8.78 9.84
C ARG A 31 7.40 7.86 10.29
N PRO A 32 8.60 8.38 10.57
CA PRO A 32 9.62 7.60 11.25
C PRO A 32 9.13 7.16 12.64
N GLY A 33 9.33 5.90 13.00
CA GLY A 33 8.97 5.38 14.32
C GLY A 33 9.19 3.87 14.45
N GLN A 34 8.76 3.30 15.57
CA GLN A 34 8.70 1.86 15.78
C GLN A 34 7.43 1.51 16.58
N VAL A 35 6.84 0.34 16.31
CA VAL A 35 5.71 -0.21 17.07
C VAL A 35 6.24 -1.21 18.09
N ALA A 36 5.71 -1.21 19.32
CA ALA A 36 6.17 -2.11 20.37
C ALA A 36 5.70 -3.56 20.12
N ALA A 37 4.47 -3.75 19.61
CA ALA A 37 3.90 -5.05 19.27
C ALA A 37 2.85 -4.95 18.14
N LEU A 38 2.71 -6.01 17.33
CA LEU A 38 1.62 -6.18 16.37
C LEU A 38 0.43 -6.88 17.04
N ASP A 39 -0.28 -6.16 17.90
CA ASP A 39 -1.32 -6.70 18.79
C ASP A 39 -2.73 -6.09 18.56
N GLY A 40 -2.87 -5.22 17.55
CA GLY A 40 -4.12 -4.52 17.26
C GLY A 40 -4.46 -3.39 18.24
N GLN A 41 -3.57 -3.03 19.16
CA GLN A 41 -3.70 -1.84 19.99
C GLN A 41 -3.08 -0.62 19.31
N PHE A 42 -3.64 0.56 19.58
CA PHE A 42 -3.24 1.80 18.90
C PHE A 42 -2.42 2.76 19.77
N ASN A 43 -1.94 2.31 20.92
CA ASN A 43 -1.24 3.15 21.91
C ASN A 43 0.06 3.76 21.33
N ASP A 44 0.71 3.05 20.40
CA ASP A 44 1.93 3.49 19.71
C ASP A 44 1.64 4.46 18.53
N TRP A 45 0.37 4.83 18.30
CA TRP A 45 -0.09 5.56 17.12
C TRP A 45 -0.63 6.98 17.42
N PRO A 46 0.18 7.92 17.95
CA PRO A 46 -0.30 9.25 18.38
C PRO A 46 -0.60 10.24 17.23
N GLY A 47 -0.50 9.83 15.97
CA GLY A 47 -0.71 10.72 14.83
C GLY A 47 -2.19 10.99 14.56
N PRO A 48 -2.51 11.97 13.69
CA PRO A 48 -3.86 12.10 13.16
C PRO A 48 -4.18 10.91 12.27
N TRP A 49 -5.40 10.38 12.40
CA TRP A 49 -5.92 9.33 11.54
C TRP A 49 -6.35 9.89 10.18
N ILE A 50 -5.92 9.23 9.10
CA ILE A 50 -6.26 9.61 7.73
C ILE A 50 -7.50 8.82 7.31
N PRO A 51 -8.62 9.46 6.94
CA PRO A 51 -9.86 8.76 6.63
C PRO A 51 -9.78 7.99 5.30
N LEU A 52 -10.35 6.79 5.28
CA LEU A 52 -10.67 6.01 4.09
C LEU A 52 -12.10 6.37 3.66
N ASN A 53 -12.23 7.41 2.83
CA ASN A 53 -13.52 8.03 2.49
C ASN A 53 -13.97 7.79 1.04
N THR A 54 -13.20 7.02 0.26
CA THR A 54 -13.52 6.73 -1.13
C THR A 54 -14.29 5.42 -1.20
N ILE A 55 -15.57 5.51 -1.55
CA ILE A 55 -16.43 4.34 -1.75
C ILE A 55 -16.35 3.96 -3.22
N MET A 56 -15.72 2.82 -3.49
CA MET A 56 -15.50 2.33 -4.86
C MET A 56 -16.71 1.55 -5.39
N GLN A 57 -17.44 0.87 -4.49
CA GLN A 57 -18.62 0.06 -4.80
C GLN A 57 -19.62 0.16 -3.65
N GLY A 58 -20.91 0.00 -3.94
CA GLY A 58 -21.95 -0.07 -2.90
C GLY A 58 -22.43 1.28 -2.33
N GLN A 59 -22.11 2.42 -2.97
CA GLN A 59 -22.52 3.75 -2.51
C GLN A 59 -24.03 3.87 -2.21
N ASP A 60 -24.88 3.24 -3.04
CA ASP A 60 -26.33 3.28 -2.87
C ASP A 60 -26.84 2.43 -1.69
N GLN A 61 -25.98 1.59 -1.10
CA GLN A 61 -26.27 0.80 0.09
C GLN A 61 -25.58 1.35 1.34
N TRP A 62 -24.60 2.25 1.17
CA TRP A 62 -23.86 2.83 2.28
C TRP A 62 -24.71 3.83 3.06
N ALA A 63 -24.98 3.52 4.33
CA ALA A 63 -25.83 4.29 5.22
C ALA A 63 -25.05 5.31 6.09
N GLY A 64 -23.75 5.47 5.84
CA GLY A 64 -22.88 6.44 6.51
C GLY A 64 -21.80 5.80 7.36
N GLY A 65 -21.05 6.61 8.13
CA GLY A 65 -19.85 6.13 8.82
C GLY A 65 -20.06 5.13 9.96
N ASN A 66 -21.30 4.90 10.40
CA ASN A 66 -21.62 3.84 11.36
C ASN A 66 -21.87 2.48 10.68
N ASP A 67 -22.21 2.50 9.40
CA ASP A 67 -22.38 1.30 8.57
C ASP A 67 -21.00 0.81 8.13
N LEU A 68 -20.22 1.65 7.45
CA LEU A 68 -18.81 1.36 7.17
C LEU A 68 -17.96 2.63 7.15
N ALA A 69 -16.89 2.65 7.94
CA ALA A 69 -15.87 3.69 7.89
C ALA A 69 -14.50 3.12 8.22
N GLY A 70 -13.46 3.74 7.65
CA GLY A 70 -12.09 3.38 7.97
C GLY A 70 -11.20 4.60 8.13
N ALA A 71 -10.11 4.43 8.86
CA ALA A 71 -9.01 5.37 8.88
C ALA A 71 -7.68 4.66 9.11
N PHE A 72 -6.58 5.26 8.68
CA PHE A 72 -5.26 4.64 8.79
C PHE A 72 -4.18 5.60 9.27
N GLN A 73 -3.09 5.02 9.76
CA GLN A 73 -1.80 5.67 9.98
C GLN A 73 -0.68 4.81 9.42
N LEU A 74 0.40 5.46 8.98
CA LEU A 74 1.58 4.80 8.41
C LEU A 74 2.81 5.14 9.24
N MET A 75 3.65 4.15 9.50
CA MET A 75 4.94 4.32 10.16
C MET A 75 6.01 3.50 9.44
N TRP A 76 7.24 4.01 9.39
CA TRP A 76 8.39 3.32 8.82
C TRP A 76 9.52 3.21 9.84
N SER A 77 10.09 2.02 9.96
CA SER A 77 11.27 1.74 10.79
C SER A 77 12.34 1.00 9.97
N ALA A 78 13.44 0.61 10.62
CA ALA A 78 14.42 -0.30 10.02
C ALA A 78 13.84 -1.71 9.74
N ASP A 79 12.81 -2.13 10.47
CA ASP A 79 12.15 -3.44 10.32
C ASP A 79 11.11 -3.44 9.19
N GLY A 80 10.64 -2.26 8.77
CA GLY A 80 9.77 -2.11 7.59
C GLY A 80 8.64 -1.10 7.76
N LEU A 81 7.63 -1.24 6.89
CA LEU A 81 6.39 -0.46 6.91
C LEU A 81 5.41 -1.08 7.91
N TYR A 82 4.86 -0.24 8.78
CA TYR A 82 3.72 -0.56 9.61
C TYR A 82 2.50 0.19 9.11
N VAL A 83 1.38 -0.52 9.00
CA VAL A 83 0.08 0.02 8.63
C VAL A 83 -0.88 -0.26 9.77
N ALA A 84 -1.39 0.79 10.41
CA ALA A 84 -2.49 0.67 11.35
C ALA A 84 -3.77 1.10 10.67
N VAL A 85 -4.82 0.28 10.78
CA VAL A 85 -6.12 0.54 10.20
C VAL A 85 -7.18 0.37 11.29
N GLN A 86 -8.02 1.38 11.43
CA GLN A 86 -9.21 1.36 12.27
C GLN A 86 -10.42 1.24 11.34
N ILE A 87 -11.29 0.27 11.62
CA ILE A 87 -12.52 0.04 10.87
C ILE A 87 -13.68 0.11 11.85
N THR A 88 -14.72 0.83 11.45
CA THR A 88 -16.07 0.74 12.02
C THR A 88 -16.92 0.03 10.97
N ASP A 89 -17.55 -1.06 11.37
CA ASP A 89 -18.48 -1.83 10.56
C ASP A 89 -19.63 -2.30 11.46
N ASP A 90 -20.87 -2.20 10.99
CA ASP A 90 -22.02 -2.67 11.74
C ASP A 90 -22.24 -4.19 11.63
N VAL A 91 -21.68 -4.84 10.60
CA VAL A 91 -21.82 -6.28 10.36
C VAL A 91 -20.49 -6.88 9.89
N LEU A 92 -19.84 -7.64 10.77
CA LEU A 92 -18.67 -8.45 10.38
C LEU A 92 -19.08 -9.80 9.77
N ARG A 93 -18.73 -10.03 8.50
CA ARG A 93 -18.95 -11.23 7.70
C ARG A 93 -17.64 -11.72 7.08
N SER A 94 -17.17 -12.88 7.54
CA SER A 94 -16.04 -13.54 6.88
C SER A 94 -16.40 -14.00 5.47
N GLY A 95 -15.45 -13.87 4.55
CA GLY A 95 -15.57 -14.45 3.21
C GLY A 95 -15.49 -15.98 3.23
N PRO A 96 -15.89 -16.66 2.14
CA PRO A 96 -15.62 -18.07 1.92
C PRO A 96 -14.12 -18.41 2.00
N ASP A 97 -13.81 -19.67 2.30
CA ASP A 97 -12.43 -20.17 2.26
C ASP A 97 -11.85 -20.15 0.83
N GLY A 98 -10.52 -20.12 0.72
CA GLY A 98 -9.81 -20.22 -0.56
C GLY A 98 -9.72 -18.88 -1.28
N SER A 99 -9.88 -18.88 -2.61
CA SER A 99 -9.68 -17.70 -3.44
C SER A 99 -10.83 -16.70 -3.39
N ASP A 100 -11.93 -17.02 -2.69
CA ASP A 100 -13.16 -16.21 -2.65
C ASP A 100 -13.29 -15.36 -1.39
N GLN A 101 -12.23 -15.26 -0.58
CA GLN A 101 -12.21 -14.46 0.67
C GLN A 101 -12.59 -12.98 0.45
N TRP A 102 -12.36 -12.44 -0.75
CA TRP A 102 -12.72 -11.08 -1.14
C TRP A 102 -14.23 -10.80 -1.12
N GLN A 103 -15.08 -11.82 -1.04
CA GLN A 103 -16.54 -11.68 -0.96
C GLN A 103 -17.06 -11.35 0.44
N GLY A 104 -16.20 -11.39 1.46
CA GLY A 104 -16.52 -10.93 2.81
C GLY A 104 -15.64 -9.76 3.22
N ASP A 105 -15.72 -9.41 4.50
CA ASP A 105 -15.01 -8.24 5.02
C ASP A 105 -13.54 -8.54 5.18
N GLY A 106 -12.73 -7.61 4.69
CA GLY A 106 -11.30 -7.72 4.69
C GLY A 106 -10.64 -6.40 4.34
N ILE A 107 -9.35 -6.32 4.66
CA ILE A 107 -8.49 -5.23 4.24
C ILE A 107 -7.59 -5.76 3.14
N GLU A 108 -7.59 -5.10 2.00
CA GLU A 108 -6.65 -5.37 0.91
C GLU A 108 -5.58 -4.27 0.86
N ILE A 109 -4.32 -4.67 0.76
CA ILE A 109 -3.18 -3.75 0.61
C ILE A 109 -2.35 -4.23 -0.58
N GLN A 110 -2.17 -3.34 -1.55
CA GLN A 110 -1.41 -3.62 -2.76
C GLN A 110 -0.08 -2.88 -2.71
N PHE A 111 1.01 -3.61 -2.99
CA PHE A 111 2.36 -3.06 -3.03
C PHE A 111 2.90 -3.10 -4.44
N ASP A 112 3.50 -1.98 -4.82
CA ASP A 112 4.33 -1.87 -6.01
C ASP A 112 5.58 -1.09 -5.61
N ARG A 113 6.71 -1.80 -5.64
CA ARG A 113 8.02 -1.26 -5.29
C ARG A 113 8.81 -0.80 -6.51
N ARG A 114 8.36 -1.14 -7.72
CA ARG A 114 9.09 -1.00 -8.97
C ARG A 114 8.27 -0.32 -10.05
N LEU A 115 7.38 0.59 -9.65
CA LEU A 115 6.52 1.39 -10.53
C LEU A 115 7.24 1.84 -11.80
N ALA A 116 8.42 2.43 -11.66
CA ALA A 116 9.25 2.86 -12.77
C ALA A 116 9.54 1.71 -13.78
N ASP A 117 10.06 0.60 -13.27
CA ASP A 117 10.53 -0.53 -14.07
C ASP A 117 9.39 -1.21 -14.86
N ASP A 118 8.15 -1.18 -14.36
CA ASP A 118 7.02 -1.94 -14.90
C ASP A 118 5.77 -1.10 -15.30
N PHE A 119 5.82 0.24 -15.18
CA PHE A 119 4.66 1.10 -15.45
C PHE A 119 4.01 0.87 -16.83
N ALA A 120 4.85 0.58 -17.83
CA ALA A 120 4.44 0.42 -19.22
C ALA A 120 4.37 -1.05 -19.67
N ASP A 121 4.61 -2.03 -18.78
CA ASP A 121 4.47 -3.43 -19.16
C ASP A 121 2.98 -3.76 -19.34
N THR A 122 2.66 -4.34 -20.49
CA THR A 122 1.29 -4.72 -20.87
C THR A 122 1.04 -6.22 -20.72
N ARG A 123 2.06 -6.97 -20.26
CA ARG A 123 1.92 -8.38 -19.92
C ARG A 123 1.35 -8.48 -18.50
N ALA A 124 0.14 -9.02 -18.42
CA ALA A 124 -0.45 -9.49 -17.16
C ALA A 124 0.12 -10.87 -16.78
#